data_AF-A0A1W0E6R2-F1
#
_entry.id   AF-A0A1W0E6R2-F1
#
_cell.length_a   1.000
_cell.length_b   1.000
_cell.length_c   1.000
_cell.angle_alpha   90.00
_cell.angle_beta   90.00
_cell.angle_gamma   90.00
#
_symmetry.space_group_name_H-M   'P 1'
#
loop_
_entity.id
_entity.type
_entity.pdbx_description
1 polymer ?
#
loop_
_entity_poly.entity_id
_entity_poly.type
_entity_poly.pdbx_seq_one_letter_code
_entity_poly.pdbx_strand_id
1 'polypeptide(L)'
;MSTKLTPLVHKPAKINNITHCITLLKLKQEKYKNYTCDTIQSKNLLYTFKGSGFNYDEIIQGFLEQKLVEKFNIFKKEILKNCDKEISSNLSRKLDEIETSSFDISINKNTEKQLFESPSLDTFENEFLYDIYNYLDKQMSPFEFLYRAFEKHIEKFVEFNASEENKPKNMLEKIRFFVKLKYSKTEYNVNVYEDKFLWAEAYILLRLGMREELKGLVADNKMFFDDLNDQFGSNLVKYIDKQPFDMGFSCGLHEDKFKLFLYNIMHKKVVLDGGIISTVEDYLFTLLICNKKLDSDCFKNVHVRILVNLFNKKYKKAARLLAASTIAVVPKFFILLKICLNTKESTMCFDDSTTCSLKSQPSEKFQEDPSTLTALFLNFLFSIMHKLDALNLKIRMLDFVKTNKQFLNHIPSLLVKYELYDVISSPSLDRDIFNKTVNVLKETNNTKLLEIIDLLDLNMYLDVIEDVLVQAILSDEKVNLKTNVINDIKLEVNSNLNDLVGFYLFNTDPSIDNLSNLCIFDNLLDIKKYKLIIEHIFYKAVNTIRFYEDVTKAKILFKICGQLELSDEYSEYITTELVDLI
;
A
#
# COMPACT_ATOMS: atom_id res chain seq x y z
N MET A 1 -70.18 -4.60 2.16
CA MET A 1 -69.74 -4.82 3.56
C MET A 1 -68.22 -4.78 3.59
N SER A 2 -67.65 -4.16 4.62
CA SER A 2 -66.33 -3.54 4.64
C SER A 2 -65.17 -4.47 4.28
N THR A 3 -64.43 -4.08 3.24
CA THR A 3 -63.08 -4.52 2.94
C THR A 3 -62.14 -4.08 4.06
N LYS A 4 -62.01 -4.91 5.10
CA LYS A 4 -60.93 -4.77 6.09
C LYS A 4 -59.62 -5.25 5.45
N LEU A 5 -58.99 -4.36 4.68
CA LEU A 5 -57.57 -4.42 4.36
C LEU A 5 -56.79 -4.39 5.68
N THR A 6 -56.10 -5.48 6.00
CA THR A 6 -55.14 -5.50 7.11
C THR A 6 -53.78 -5.05 6.56
N PRO A 7 -53.09 -4.08 7.17
CA PRO A 7 -51.83 -3.56 6.64
C PRO A 7 -50.74 -4.63 6.72
N LEU A 8 -50.17 -4.98 5.56
CA LEU A 8 -48.95 -5.78 5.41
C LEU A 8 -47.74 -4.92 5.83
N VAL A 9 -47.52 -4.79 7.14
CA VAL A 9 -46.22 -4.38 7.66
C VAL A 9 -45.86 -5.30 8.82
N HIS A 10 -45.05 -6.32 8.55
CA HIS A 10 -44.33 -7.02 9.59
C HIS A 10 -42.86 -7.18 9.21
N LYS A 11 -42.00 -6.86 10.19
CA LYS A 11 -40.54 -7.00 10.15
C LYS A 11 -40.13 -8.42 9.73
N PRO A 12 -38.99 -8.58 9.03
CA PRO A 12 -38.50 -9.90 8.66
C PRO A 12 -38.20 -10.72 9.92
N ALA A 13 -38.79 -11.92 10.03
CA ALA A 13 -38.35 -12.90 11.02
C ALA A 13 -36.97 -13.41 10.60
N LYS A 14 -35.98 -13.35 11.49
CA LYS A 14 -34.66 -13.97 11.25
C LYS A 14 -34.87 -15.48 11.03
N ILE A 15 -34.63 -15.94 9.80
CA ILE A 15 -34.67 -17.36 9.45
C ILE A 15 -33.27 -17.92 9.71
N ASN A 16 -33.11 -18.63 10.83
CA ASN A 16 -31.80 -19.17 11.22
C ASN A 16 -31.44 -20.47 10.48
N ASN A 17 -32.43 -21.24 10.01
CA ASN A 17 -32.23 -22.44 9.18
C ASN A 17 -33.53 -22.84 8.44
N ILE A 18 -33.43 -23.81 7.52
CA ILE A 18 -34.53 -24.30 6.67
C ILE A 18 -35.65 -24.92 7.51
N THR A 19 -35.30 -25.66 8.56
CA THR A 19 -36.28 -26.29 9.47
C THR A 19 -37.15 -25.23 10.14
N HIS A 20 -36.54 -24.15 10.64
CA HIS A 20 -37.24 -23.01 11.25
C HIS A 20 -38.18 -22.31 10.25
N CYS A 21 -37.77 -22.20 8.97
CA CYS A 21 -38.64 -21.67 7.92
C CYS A 21 -39.90 -22.53 7.71
N ILE A 22 -39.73 -23.86 7.61
CA ILE A 22 -40.84 -24.81 7.43
C ILE A 22 -41.81 -24.74 8.62
N THR A 23 -41.29 -24.69 9.85
CA THR A 23 -42.13 -24.59 11.06
C THR A 23 -42.94 -23.30 11.08
N LEU A 24 -42.34 -22.16 10.71
CA LEU A 24 -43.05 -20.88 10.62
C LEU A 24 -44.11 -20.86 9.52
N LEU A 25 -43.87 -21.54 8.40
CA LEU A 25 -44.86 -21.68 7.32
C LEU A 25 -46.04 -22.56 7.74
N LYS A 26 -45.77 -23.68 8.43
CA LYS A 26 -46.84 -24.55 8.97
C LYS A 26 -47.69 -23.85 10.03
N LEU A 27 -47.06 -23.11 10.96
CA LEU A 27 -47.77 -22.30 11.95
C LEU A 27 -48.65 -21.21 11.29
N LYS A 28 -48.19 -20.63 10.18
CA LYS A 28 -49.00 -19.69 9.39
C LYS A 28 -50.16 -20.39 8.70
N GLN A 29 -49.93 -21.55 8.10
CA GLN A 29 -50.97 -22.32 7.41
C GLN A 29 -52.09 -22.74 8.37
N GLU A 30 -51.76 -23.12 9.60
CA GLU A 30 -52.74 -23.34 10.67
C GLU A 30 -53.47 -22.06 11.08
N LYS A 31 -52.75 -20.95 11.25
CA LYS A 31 -53.32 -19.66 11.65
C LYS A 31 -54.38 -19.13 10.67
N TYR A 32 -54.28 -19.49 9.39
CA TYR A 32 -55.19 -19.03 8.34
C TYR A 32 -56.14 -20.13 7.81
N LYS A 33 -56.21 -21.28 8.49
CA LYS A 33 -57.07 -22.42 8.12
C LYS A 33 -58.56 -22.05 8.05
N ASN A 34 -59.00 -21.00 8.73
CA ASN A 34 -60.39 -20.50 8.70
C ASN A 34 -60.73 -19.66 7.47
N TYR A 35 -59.76 -19.40 6.58
CA TYR A 35 -59.95 -18.62 5.35
C TYR A 35 -59.92 -19.49 4.08
N THR A 36 -59.87 -20.82 4.21
CA THR A 36 -59.99 -21.76 3.09
C THR A 36 -61.45 -22.16 2.89
N CYS A 37 -62.04 -21.87 1.74
CA CYS A 37 -63.41 -22.30 1.42
C CYS A 37 -63.44 -23.78 0.97
N ASP A 38 -64.34 -24.54 1.57
CA ASP A 38 -64.71 -25.91 1.18
C ASP A 38 -65.66 -25.92 -0.02
N THR A 39 -65.30 -26.72 -1.04
CA THR A 39 -66.16 -27.36 -2.09
C THR A 39 -67.29 -26.56 -2.77
N ILE A 40 -67.17 -26.36 -4.10
CA ILE A 40 -68.33 -26.15 -4.98
C ILE A 40 -68.87 -27.52 -5.41
N GLN A 41 -70.16 -27.76 -5.15
CA GLN A 41 -70.91 -28.99 -5.44
C GLN A 41 -71.06 -29.27 -6.94
N SER A 42 -71.06 -30.57 -7.27
CA SER A 42 -71.25 -31.17 -8.59
C SER A 42 -72.68 -31.06 -9.14
N LYS A 43 -72.85 -30.66 -10.41
CA LYS A 43 -73.97 -31.14 -11.26
C LYS A 43 -73.53 -31.35 -12.72
N ASN A 44 -73.59 -32.63 -13.11
CA ASN A 44 -73.75 -33.26 -14.43
C ASN A 44 -72.85 -32.84 -15.60
N LEU A 45 -71.75 -33.57 -15.73
CA LEU A 45 -70.95 -33.73 -16.96
C LEU A 45 -71.76 -34.42 -18.06
N LEU A 46 -71.76 -33.84 -19.26
CA LEU A 46 -72.31 -34.45 -20.50
C LEU A 46 -71.27 -35.22 -21.32
N TYR A 47 -70.04 -35.38 -20.85
CA TYR A 47 -69.03 -36.20 -21.52
C TYR A 47 -68.15 -36.92 -20.50
N THR A 48 -68.12 -38.25 -20.59
CA THR A 48 -67.16 -39.11 -19.89
C THR A 48 -65.84 -39.10 -20.64
N PHE A 49 -64.98 -38.12 -20.34
CA PHE A 49 -63.59 -38.17 -20.80
C PHE A 49 -62.80 -39.09 -19.88
N LYS A 50 -62.55 -40.33 -20.34
CA LYS A 50 -61.64 -41.27 -19.69
C LYS A 50 -60.19 -40.88 -20.01
N GLY A 51 -59.41 -40.58 -18.98
CA GLY A 51 -58.17 -41.32 -18.72
C GLY A 51 -56.88 -40.89 -19.41
N SER A 52 -56.35 -39.74 -19.02
CA SER A 52 -54.98 -39.65 -18.47
C SER A 52 -54.96 -38.43 -17.57
N GLY A 53 -54.96 -38.65 -16.26
CA GLY A 53 -55.10 -37.57 -15.28
C GLY A 53 -53.95 -36.57 -15.42
N PHE A 54 -54.25 -35.39 -15.96
CA PHE A 54 -53.39 -34.23 -15.80
C PHE A 54 -53.48 -33.81 -14.34
N ASN A 55 -52.52 -34.25 -13.52
CA ASN A 55 -52.41 -33.79 -12.16
C ASN A 55 -51.84 -32.37 -12.19
N TYR A 56 -52.72 -31.37 -12.14
CA TYR A 56 -52.33 -29.96 -12.12
C TYR A 56 -51.37 -29.66 -10.96
N ASP A 57 -51.48 -30.37 -9.85
CA ASP A 57 -50.59 -30.19 -8.71
C ASP A 57 -49.16 -30.65 -9.04
N GLU A 58 -48.97 -31.74 -9.78
CA GLU A 58 -47.64 -32.18 -10.23
C GLU A 58 -47.01 -31.20 -11.22
N ILE A 59 -47.81 -30.59 -12.10
CA ILE A 59 -47.34 -29.59 -13.06
C ILE A 59 -46.95 -28.30 -12.34
N ILE A 60 -47.77 -27.85 -11.39
CA ILE A 60 -47.50 -26.67 -10.57
C ILE A 60 -46.25 -26.91 -9.70
N GLN A 61 -46.15 -28.08 -9.07
CA GLN A 61 -45.00 -28.49 -8.26
C GLN A 61 -43.73 -28.51 -9.11
N GLY A 62 -43.76 -29.16 -10.29
CA GLY A 62 -42.62 -29.21 -11.21
C GLY A 62 -42.19 -27.84 -11.72
N PHE A 63 -43.14 -26.95 -12.02
CA PHE A 63 -42.84 -25.57 -12.41
C PHE A 63 -42.22 -24.77 -11.25
N LEU A 64 -42.73 -24.93 -10.03
CA LEU A 64 -42.19 -24.28 -8.84
C LEU A 64 -40.79 -24.78 -8.51
N GLU A 65 -40.55 -26.08 -8.57
CA GLU A 65 -39.23 -26.70 -8.38
C GLU A 65 -38.22 -26.21 -9.42
N GLN A 66 -38.62 -26.17 -10.70
CA GLN A 66 -37.78 -25.63 -11.77
C GLN A 66 -37.44 -24.15 -11.54
N LYS A 67 -38.42 -23.33 -11.12
CA LYS A 67 -38.18 -21.92 -10.75
C LYS A 67 -37.27 -21.76 -9.53
N LEU A 68 -37.35 -22.66 -8.58
CA LEU A 68 -36.51 -22.68 -7.38
C LEU A 68 -35.07 -23.05 -7.75
N VAL A 69 -34.87 -24.03 -8.61
CA VAL A 69 -33.57 -24.43 -9.17
C VAL A 69 -32.97 -23.28 -10.00
N GLU A 70 -33.76 -22.60 -10.84
CA GLU A 70 -33.30 -21.41 -11.59
C GLU A 70 -32.83 -20.31 -10.64
N LYS A 71 -33.62 -19.97 -9.61
CA LYS A 71 -33.23 -18.96 -8.61
C LYS A 71 -31.99 -19.38 -7.82
N PHE A 72 -31.89 -20.64 -7.43
CA PHE A 72 -30.72 -21.17 -6.74
C PHE A 72 -29.46 -21.10 -7.61
N ASN A 73 -29.56 -21.42 -8.90
CA ASN A 73 -28.45 -21.31 -9.84
C ASN A 73 -28.01 -19.87 -10.08
N ILE A 74 -28.95 -18.92 -10.14
CA ILE A 74 -28.64 -17.48 -10.20
C ILE A 74 -27.92 -17.03 -8.93
N PHE A 75 -28.46 -17.38 -7.76
CA PHE A 75 -27.87 -17.04 -6.46
C PHE A 75 -26.49 -17.66 -6.28
N LYS A 76 -26.30 -18.93 -6.68
CA LYS A 76 -24.99 -19.61 -6.67
C LYS A 76 -23.98 -18.88 -7.56
N LYS A 77 -24.36 -18.47 -8.78
CA LYS A 77 -23.49 -17.69 -9.67
C LYS A 77 -23.12 -16.33 -9.06
N GLU A 78 -24.05 -15.68 -8.39
CA GLU A 78 -23.83 -14.39 -7.74
C GLU A 78 -22.90 -14.50 -6.53
N ILE A 79 -23.08 -15.53 -5.68
CA ILE A 79 -22.16 -15.84 -4.58
C ILE A 79 -20.76 -16.12 -5.12
N LEU A 80 -20.62 -17.01 -6.11
CA LEU A 80 -19.32 -17.34 -6.69
C LEU A 80 -18.62 -16.09 -7.23
N LYS A 81 -19.35 -15.23 -7.96
CA LYS A 81 -18.80 -13.97 -8.46
C LYS A 81 -18.37 -13.02 -7.35
N ASN A 82 -19.09 -12.99 -6.24
CA ASN A 82 -18.75 -12.15 -5.09
C ASN A 82 -17.54 -12.72 -4.32
N CYS A 83 -17.49 -14.03 -4.11
CA CYS A 83 -16.32 -14.70 -3.55
C CYS A 83 -15.08 -14.53 -4.42
N ASP A 84 -15.20 -14.68 -5.75
CA ASP A 84 -14.08 -14.46 -6.68
C ASP A 84 -13.57 -13.02 -6.61
N LYS A 85 -14.47 -12.04 -6.53
CA LYS A 85 -14.10 -10.64 -6.31
C LYS A 85 -13.38 -10.43 -4.97
N GLU A 86 -13.90 -11.02 -3.90
CA GLU A 86 -13.33 -10.90 -2.56
C GLU A 86 -11.95 -11.55 -2.48
N ILE A 87 -11.80 -12.79 -2.98
CA ILE A 87 -10.52 -13.49 -3.10
C ILE A 87 -9.55 -12.68 -3.95
N SER A 88 -9.98 -12.20 -5.13
CA SER A 88 -9.13 -11.37 -5.99
C SER A 88 -8.69 -10.08 -5.30
N SER A 89 -9.57 -9.45 -4.53
CA SER A 89 -9.26 -8.24 -3.77
C SER A 89 -8.28 -8.52 -2.63
N ASN A 90 -8.44 -9.64 -1.92
CA ASN A 90 -7.57 -10.07 -0.84
C ASN A 90 -6.19 -10.51 -1.36
N LEU A 91 -6.14 -11.22 -2.49
CA LEU A 91 -4.91 -11.56 -3.18
C LEU A 91 -4.18 -10.32 -3.68
N SER A 92 -4.90 -9.36 -4.28
CA SER A 92 -4.32 -8.08 -4.70
C SER A 92 -3.76 -7.31 -3.51
N ARG A 93 -4.45 -7.32 -2.37
CA ARG A 93 -3.97 -6.68 -1.13
C ARG A 93 -2.73 -7.39 -0.57
N LYS A 94 -2.73 -8.74 -0.54
CA LYS A 94 -1.58 -9.55 -0.11
C LYS A 94 -0.38 -9.34 -1.04
N LEU A 95 -0.58 -9.27 -2.35
CA LEU A 95 0.46 -8.95 -3.32
C LEU A 95 1.02 -7.53 -3.09
N ASP A 96 0.14 -6.54 -2.90
CA ASP A 96 0.54 -5.18 -2.55
C ASP A 96 1.34 -5.15 -1.23
N GLU A 97 0.98 -5.96 -0.23
CA GLU A 97 1.70 -6.11 1.05
C GLU A 97 3.09 -6.76 0.87
N ILE A 98 3.21 -7.75 -0.02
CA ILE A 98 4.48 -8.44 -0.34
C ILE A 98 5.43 -7.52 -1.14
N GLU A 99 4.90 -6.81 -2.14
CA GLU A 99 5.66 -5.84 -2.93
C GLU A 99 6.15 -4.66 -2.07
N THR A 100 5.40 -4.29 -1.04
CA THR A 100 5.78 -3.21 -0.10
C THR A 100 6.64 -3.68 1.07
N SER A 101 7.07 -4.94 1.10
CA SER A 101 7.95 -5.50 2.14
C SER A 101 9.28 -6.05 1.62
N SER A 102 9.41 -6.27 0.31
CA SER A 102 10.62 -6.79 -0.33
C SER A 102 11.37 -5.70 -1.08
N PHE A 103 12.09 -4.85 -0.34
CA PHE A 103 12.93 -3.82 -0.95
C PHE A 103 14.38 -4.29 -1.10
N ASP A 104 14.92 -4.14 -2.30
CA ASP A 104 16.36 -4.29 -2.52
C ASP A 104 17.09 -3.05 -2.01
N ILE A 105 17.65 -3.17 -0.79
CA ILE A 105 18.35 -2.10 -0.08
C ILE A 105 19.78 -2.56 0.17
N SER A 106 20.73 -1.93 -0.52
CA SER A 106 22.16 -2.02 -0.25
C SER A 106 22.64 -0.71 0.37
N ILE A 107 23.09 -0.75 1.63
CA ILE A 107 23.64 0.43 2.32
C ILE A 107 25.15 0.28 2.39
N ASN A 108 25.87 1.30 1.92
CA ASN A 108 27.30 1.46 2.19
C ASN A 108 27.53 2.72 3.04
N LYS A 109 28.74 2.89 3.58
CA LYS A 109 29.08 4.04 4.44
C LYS A 109 28.82 5.41 3.78
N ASN A 110 28.92 5.50 2.46
CA ASN A 110 28.62 6.74 1.72
C ASN A 110 27.11 6.99 1.64
N THR A 111 26.30 5.94 1.42
CA THR A 111 24.84 6.01 1.42
C THR A 111 24.32 6.55 2.75
N GLU A 112 24.86 6.08 3.88
CA GLU A 112 24.46 6.55 5.21
C GLU A 112 24.68 8.05 5.38
N LYS A 113 25.84 8.56 4.94
CA LYS A 113 26.16 9.98 5.03
C LYS A 113 25.22 10.82 4.14
N GLN A 114 25.03 10.39 2.90
CA GLN A 114 24.24 11.09 1.88
C GLN A 114 22.74 11.19 2.25
N LEU A 115 22.19 10.22 3.01
CA LEU A 115 20.80 10.28 3.48
C LEU A 115 20.51 11.48 4.40
N PHE A 116 21.54 12.06 5.01
CA PHE A 116 21.41 13.23 5.89
C PHE A 116 21.98 14.52 5.27
N GLU A 117 22.49 14.46 4.04
CA GLU A 117 22.93 15.63 3.28
C GLU A 117 21.76 16.20 2.46
N SER A 118 21.87 17.48 2.08
CA SER A 118 20.85 18.09 1.21
C SER A 118 20.93 17.49 -0.21
N PRO A 119 19.78 17.23 -0.87
CA PRO A 119 19.75 16.70 -2.23
C PRO A 119 20.54 17.55 -3.23
N SER A 120 21.60 16.97 -3.80
CA SER A 120 22.44 17.53 -4.86
C SER A 120 22.66 16.52 -5.98
N LEU A 121 23.19 16.99 -7.12
CA LEU A 121 23.59 16.13 -8.24
C LEU A 121 24.55 15.01 -7.77
N ASP A 122 25.50 15.35 -6.90
CA ASP A 122 26.48 14.40 -6.35
C ASP A 122 25.83 13.32 -5.50
N THR A 123 24.81 13.66 -4.70
CA THR A 123 24.09 12.68 -3.88
C THR A 123 23.20 11.74 -4.72
N PHE A 124 22.79 12.17 -5.91
CA PHE A 124 21.91 11.38 -6.77
C PHE A 124 22.66 10.48 -7.76
N GLU A 125 23.93 10.78 -8.06
CA GLU A 125 24.80 10.13 -9.06
C GLU A 125 24.27 10.13 -10.51
N ASN A 126 22.96 10.36 -10.69
CA ASN A 126 22.23 10.38 -11.92
C ASN A 126 21.44 11.69 -12.04
N GLU A 127 21.82 12.51 -13.01
CA GLU A 127 21.21 13.81 -13.26
C GLU A 127 19.71 13.73 -13.57
N PHE A 128 19.26 12.70 -14.29
CA PHE A 128 17.84 12.54 -14.65
C PHE A 128 16.98 12.29 -13.41
N LEU A 129 17.48 11.49 -12.45
CA LEU A 129 16.79 11.28 -11.18
C LEU A 129 16.77 12.54 -10.32
N TYR A 130 17.85 13.33 -10.35
CA TYR A 130 17.90 14.61 -9.66
C TYR A 130 16.91 15.62 -10.28
N ASP A 131 16.74 15.60 -11.60
CA ASP A 131 15.75 16.41 -12.29
C ASP A 131 14.32 15.97 -11.95
N ILE A 132 14.05 14.66 -11.82
CA ILE A 132 12.77 14.16 -11.30
C ILE A 132 12.53 14.65 -9.86
N TYR A 133 13.54 14.64 -9.01
CA TYR A 133 13.43 15.21 -7.67
C TYR A 133 13.08 16.71 -7.73
N ASN A 134 13.79 17.49 -8.55
CA ASN A 134 13.52 18.92 -8.71
C ASN A 134 12.11 19.19 -9.25
N TYR A 135 11.62 18.38 -10.20
CA TYR A 135 10.25 18.44 -10.70
C TYR A 135 9.24 18.38 -9.56
N LEU A 136 9.42 17.44 -8.64
CA LEU A 136 8.55 17.28 -7.48
C LEU A 136 8.76 18.39 -6.46
N ASP A 137 10.00 18.70 -6.11
CA ASP A 137 10.35 19.67 -5.07
C ASP A 137 9.83 21.08 -5.39
N LYS A 138 9.96 21.49 -6.65
CA LYS A 138 9.51 22.81 -7.15
C LYS A 138 8.10 22.78 -7.73
N GLN A 139 7.42 21.63 -7.69
CA GLN A 139 6.07 21.41 -8.24
C GLN A 139 5.91 21.92 -9.68
N MET A 140 6.90 21.63 -10.53
CA MET A 140 6.89 22.11 -11.90
C MET A 140 5.76 21.48 -12.71
N SER A 141 5.28 22.19 -13.72
CA SER A 141 4.47 21.60 -14.78
C SER A 141 5.32 20.66 -15.66
N PRO A 142 4.71 19.66 -16.33
CA PRO A 142 5.42 18.80 -17.28
C PRO A 142 6.16 19.57 -18.38
N PHE A 143 5.58 20.70 -18.85
CA PHE A 143 6.22 21.54 -19.85
C PHE A 143 7.46 22.25 -19.31
N GLU A 144 7.40 22.84 -18.12
CA GLU A 144 8.57 23.49 -17.50
C GLU A 144 9.73 22.52 -17.28
N PHE A 145 9.44 21.27 -16.89
CA PHE A 145 10.45 20.23 -16.80
C PHE A 145 11.12 19.99 -18.16
N LEU A 146 10.32 19.79 -19.21
CA LEU A 146 10.82 19.51 -20.55
C LEU A 146 11.57 20.70 -21.16
N TYR A 147 11.18 21.94 -20.83
CA TYR A 147 11.88 23.15 -21.24
C TYR A 147 13.26 23.21 -20.59
N ARG A 148 13.35 23.03 -19.26
CA ARG A 148 14.62 23.03 -18.54
C ARG A 148 15.55 21.90 -18.97
N ALA A 149 15.02 20.70 -19.19
CA ALA A 149 15.79 19.57 -19.69
C ALA A 149 16.42 19.89 -21.05
N PHE A 150 15.66 20.55 -21.93
CA PHE A 150 16.14 20.92 -23.26
C PHE A 150 17.08 22.13 -23.25
N GLU A 151 16.85 23.10 -22.38
CA GLU A 151 17.76 24.22 -22.13
C GLU A 151 19.14 23.71 -21.70
N LYS A 152 19.19 22.85 -20.67
CA LYS A 152 20.44 22.21 -20.24
C LYS A 152 21.12 21.44 -21.36
N HIS A 153 20.36 20.76 -22.23
CA HIS A 153 20.91 20.06 -23.38
C HIS A 153 21.60 21.02 -24.36
N ILE A 154 20.97 22.16 -24.67
CA ILE A 154 21.57 23.20 -25.51
C ILE A 154 22.82 23.77 -24.85
N GLU A 155 22.77 24.07 -23.55
CA GLU A 155 23.92 24.62 -22.83
C GLU A 155 25.13 23.69 -22.88
N LYS A 156 24.95 22.41 -22.56
CA LYS A 156 26.02 21.40 -22.64
C LYS A 156 26.53 21.21 -24.07
N PHE A 157 25.64 21.22 -25.06
CA PHE A 157 26.03 21.10 -26.45
C PHE A 157 26.91 22.27 -26.88
N VAL A 158 26.54 23.50 -26.50
CA VAL A 158 27.34 24.69 -26.78
C VAL A 158 28.67 24.64 -26.05
N GLU A 159 28.68 24.27 -24.77
CA GLU A 159 29.92 24.14 -23.98
C GLU A 159 30.91 23.16 -24.59
N PHE A 160 30.42 22.05 -25.16
CA PHE A 160 31.27 21.04 -25.78
C PHE A 160 31.79 21.43 -27.16
N ASN A 161 31.03 22.22 -27.93
CA ASN A 161 31.32 22.50 -29.34
C ASN A 161 31.81 23.92 -29.63
N ALA A 162 31.70 24.87 -28.69
CA ALA A 162 32.16 26.23 -28.87
C ALA A 162 33.62 26.41 -28.42
N SER A 163 34.44 27.08 -29.23
CA SER A 163 35.75 27.59 -28.78
C SER A 163 35.58 28.76 -27.82
N GLU A 164 36.53 28.98 -26.91
CA GLU A 164 36.46 30.06 -25.91
C GLU A 164 36.28 31.46 -26.54
N GLU A 165 36.84 31.68 -27.73
CA GLU A 165 36.76 32.94 -28.46
C GLU A 165 35.39 33.20 -29.12
N ASN A 166 34.61 32.15 -29.42
CA ASN A 166 33.33 32.23 -30.13
C ASN A 166 32.14 31.75 -29.28
N LYS A 167 32.30 31.70 -27.95
CA LYS A 167 31.27 31.17 -27.06
C LYS A 167 30.08 32.14 -26.98
N PRO A 168 28.88 31.72 -27.42
CA PRO A 168 27.69 32.57 -27.36
C PRO A 168 27.33 32.89 -25.91
N LYS A 169 26.96 34.15 -25.63
CA LYS A 169 26.80 34.65 -24.26
C LYS A 169 25.36 34.55 -23.77
N ASN A 170 24.39 34.91 -24.61
CA ASN A 170 22.96 34.84 -24.26
C ASN A 170 22.28 33.59 -24.84
N MET A 171 21.10 33.26 -24.33
CA MET A 171 20.38 32.05 -24.75
C MET A 171 19.98 32.07 -26.23
N LEU A 172 19.62 33.22 -26.78
CA LEU A 172 19.26 33.34 -28.21
C LEU A 172 20.44 33.07 -29.15
N GLU A 173 21.64 33.56 -28.80
CA GLU A 173 22.88 33.24 -29.50
C GLU A 173 23.23 31.75 -29.36
N LYS A 174 23.05 31.18 -28.16
CA LYS A 174 23.24 29.73 -27.92
C LYS A 174 22.33 28.90 -28.83
N ILE A 175 21.06 29.30 -28.97
CA ILE A 175 20.09 28.64 -29.88
C ILE A 175 20.53 28.72 -31.33
N ARG A 176 20.90 29.91 -31.82
CA ARG A 176 21.38 30.09 -33.20
C ARG A 176 22.61 29.24 -33.50
N PHE A 177 23.56 29.24 -32.57
CA PHE A 177 24.77 28.43 -32.67
C PHE A 177 24.45 26.94 -32.66
N PHE A 178 23.59 26.51 -31.74
CA PHE A 178 23.11 25.12 -31.63
C PHE A 178 22.45 24.63 -32.91
N VAL A 179 21.50 25.41 -33.47
CA VAL A 179 20.79 25.06 -34.69
C VAL A 179 21.75 24.91 -35.88
N LYS A 180 22.68 25.86 -36.04
CA LYS A 180 23.65 25.87 -37.14
C LYS A 180 24.60 24.68 -37.12
N LEU A 181 24.97 24.20 -35.93
CA LEU A 181 25.87 23.06 -35.77
C LEU A 181 25.13 21.71 -35.78
N LYS A 182 23.96 21.63 -35.15
CA LYS A 182 23.23 20.37 -34.99
C LYS A 182 22.56 19.92 -36.29
N TYR A 183 22.03 20.87 -37.08
CA TYR A 183 21.21 20.53 -38.23
C TYR A 183 21.93 20.85 -39.54
N SER A 184 22.19 19.81 -40.35
CA SER A 184 22.82 19.98 -41.66
C SER A 184 21.80 20.42 -42.71
N LYS A 185 22.20 21.33 -43.62
CA LYS A 185 21.31 21.86 -44.68
C LYS A 185 20.76 20.74 -45.58
N THR A 186 21.58 19.74 -45.90
CA THR A 186 21.29 18.67 -46.86
C THR A 186 20.44 17.54 -46.29
N GLU A 187 20.67 17.12 -45.04
CA GLU A 187 19.96 16.00 -44.42
C GLU A 187 18.54 16.38 -43.96
N TYR A 188 18.35 17.64 -43.61
CA TYR A 188 17.08 18.17 -43.08
C TYR A 188 16.30 19.02 -44.09
N ASN A 189 16.86 19.22 -45.30
CA ASN A 189 16.30 20.11 -46.33
C ASN A 189 15.95 21.49 -45.76
N VAL A 190 16.85 22.04 -44.93
CA VAL A 190 16.54 23.27 -44.18
C VAL A 190 16.67 24.48 -45.09
N ASN A 191 15.62 25.28 -45.16
CA ASN A 191 15.63 26.54 -45.87
C ASN A 191 16.45 27.55 -45.07
N VAL A 192 17.53 28.03 -45.69
CA VAL A 192 18.39 29.06 -45.10
C VAL A 192 18.07 30.40 -45.74
N TYR A 193 17.68 31.36 -44.90
CA TYR A 193 17.35 32.72 -45.30
C TYR A 193 18.31 33.68 -44.61
N GLU A 194 19.08 34.46 -45.39
CA GLU A 194 20.09 35.38 -44.86
C GLU A 194 21.05 34.73 -43.83
N ASP A 195 21.57 33.55 -44.18
CA ASP A 195 22.43 32.71 -43.32
C ASP A 195 21.81 32.23 -41.99
N LYS A 196 20.50 32.37 -41.82
CA LYS A 196 19.74 31.90 -40.65
C LYS A 196 18.86 30.70 -40.98
N PHE A 197 18.68 29.84 -39.98
CA PHE A 197 17.89 28.61 -40.08
C PHE A 197 16.52 28.85 -39.44
N LEU A 198 15.75 29.77 -40.00
CA LEU A 198 14.59 30.38 -39.34
C LEU A 198 13.52 29.37 -38.88
N TRP A 199 13.26 28.30 -39.65
CA TRP A 199 12.31 27.25 -39.24
C TRP A 199 12.79 26.43 -38.04
N ALA A 200 14.08 26.08 -38.02
CA ALA A 200 14.68 25.36 -36.91
C ALA A 200 14.78 26.26 -35.66
N GLU A 201 15.16 27.54 -35.82
CA GLU A 201 15.12 28.52 -34.72
C GLU A 201 13.71 28.66 -34.14
N ALA A 202 12.69 28.78 -34.99
CA ALA A 202 11.30 28.88 -34.55
C ALA A 202 10.85 27.63 -33.77
N TYR A 203 11.23 26.43 -34.24
CA TYR A 203 10.96 25.18 -33.52
C TYR A 203 11.66 25.13 -32.16
N ILE A 204 12.93 25.48 -32.09
CA ILE A 204 13.69 25.44 -30.83
C ILE A 204 13.13 26.43 -29.81
N LEU A 205 12.74 27.63 -30.23
CA LEU A 205 12.07 28.61 -29.36
C LEU A 205 10.73 28.08 -28.84
N LEU A 206 9.93 27.45 -29.71
CA LEU A 206 8.70 26.77 -29.28
C LEU A 206 8.98 25.64 -28.28
N ARG A 207 10.02 24.83 -28.54
CA ARG A 207 10.44 23.68 -27.71
C ARG A 207 10.95 24.09 -26.34
N LEU A 208 11.48 25.31 -26.20
CA LEU A 208 11.90 25.93 -24.94
C LEU A 208 10.79 26.72 -24.24
N GLY A 209 9.62 26.89 -24.88
CA GLY A 209 8.54 27.70 -24.34
C GLY A 209 8.79 29.21 -24.42
N MET A 210 9.78 29.66 -25.19
CA MET A 210 10.18 31.07 -25.38
C MET A 210 9.23 31.76 -26.38
N ARG A 211 7.99 32.00 -25.95
CA ARG A 211 6.89 32.47 -26.81
C ARG A 211 7.09 33.88 -27.33
N GLU A 212 7.58 34.78 -26.49
CA GLU A 212 7.74 36.20 -26.86
C GLU A 212 8.91 36.36 -27.83
N GLU A 213 9.99 35.61 -27.64
CA GLU A 213 11.11 35.56 -28.55
C GLU A 213 10.75 34.91 -29.88
N LEU A 214 9.86 33.91 -29.87
CA LEU A 214 9.29 33.33 -31.10
C LEU A 214 8.43 34.34 -31.86
N LYS A 215 7.58 35.11 -31.16
CA LYS A 215 6.82 36.21 -31.77
C LYS A 215 7.73 37.28 -32.35
N GLY A 216 8.79 37.65 -31.63
CA GLY A 216 9.83 38.57 -32.10
C GLY A 216 10.52 38.06 -33.37
N LEU A 217 10.94 36.78 -33.40
CA LEU A 217 11.55 36.16 -34.58
C LEU A 217 10.63 36.23 -35.81
N VAL A 218 9.34 35.96 -35.63
CA VAL A 218 8.35 36.03 -36.71
C VAL A 218 8.16 37.49 -37.18
N ALA A 219 8.06 38.44 -36.27
CA ALA A 219 7.88 39.86 -36.59
C ALA A 219 9.09 40.44 -37.36
N ASP A 220 10.31 40.14 -36.90
CA ASP A 220 11.56 40.60 -37.52
C ASP A 220 11.76 40.03 -38.93
N ASN A 221 11.19 38.86 -39.21
CA ASN A 221 11.36 38.14 -40.48
C ASN A 221 10.01 37.93 -41.19
N LYS A 222 9.11 38.91 -41.11
CA LYS A 222 7.76 38.82 -41.66
C LYS A 222 7.72 38.47 -43.14
N MET A 223 8.63 39.04 -43.95
CA MET A 223 8.74 38.73 -45.38
C MET A 223 8.97 37.23 -45.61
N PHE A 224 9.81 36.59 -44.80
CA PHE A 224 10.05 35.16 -44.89
C PHE A 224 8.84 34.34 -44.44
N PHE A 225 8.29 34.62 -43.26
CA PHE A 225 7.27 33.78 -42.66
C PHE A 225 5.86 33.97 -43.24
N ASP A 226 5.53 35.18 -43.71
CA ASP A 226 4.19 35.51 -44.18
C ASP A 226 4.11 35.72 -45.69
N ASP A 227 5.02 36.51 -46.27
CA ASP A 227 4.94 36.87 -47.69
C ASP A 227 5.41 35.72 -48.60
N LEU A 228 6.44 34.97 -48.19
CA LEU A 228 6.97 33.82 -48.94
C LEU A 228 6.32 32.48 -48.55
N ASN A 229 5.60 32.41 -47.43
CA ASN A 229 5.10 31.16 -46.86
C ASN A 229 3.63 31.25 -46.42
N ASP A 230 2.79 31.94 -47.20
CA ASP A 230 1.33 31.92 -47.07
C ASP A 230 0.80 32.23 -45.65
N GLN A 231 1.30 33.30 -45.03
CA GLN A 231 0.89 33.74 -43.69
C GLN A 231 1.14 32.71 -42.57
N PHE A 232 2.11 31.79 -42.76
CA PHE A 232 2.45 30.79 -41.76
C PHE A 232 2.79 31.45 -40.41
N GLY A 233 3.63 32.49 -40.42
CA GLY A 233 4.07 33.17 -39.20
C GLY A 233 2.92 33.74 -38.40
N SER A 234 2.02 34.47 -39.08
CA SER A 234 0.80 35.02 -38.50
C SER A 234 -0.10 33.92 -37.89
N ASN A 235 -0.22 32.77 -38.53
CA ASN A 235 -0.99 31.64 -38.01
C ASN A 235 -0.29 30.94 -36.84
N LEU A 236 1.04 30.83 -36.86
CA LEU A 236 1.83 30.30 -35.75
C LEU A 236 1.69 31.17 -34.49
N VAL A 237 1.73 32.49 -34.64
CA VAL A 237 1.51 33.44 -33.53
C VAL A 237 0.09 33.28 -32.95
N LYS A 238 -0.94 33.22 -33.80
CA LYS A 238 -2.32 32.95 -33.37
C LYS A 238 -2.43 31.61 -32.63
N TYR A 239 -1.76 30.56 -33.10
CA TYR A 239 -1.72 29.27 -32.42
C TYR A 239 -1.12 29.36 -31.02
N ILE A 240 0.03 30.05 -30.87
CA ILE A 240 0.70 30.27 -29.57
C ILE A 240 -0.21 31.03 -28.61
N ASP A 241 -0.92 32.04 -29.11
CA ASP A 241 -1.88 32.87 -28.37
C ASP A 241 -3.27 32.21 -28.19
N LYS A 242 -3.42 30.95 -28.65
CA LYS A 242 -4.67 30.17 -28.59
C LYS A 242 -5.85 30.84 -29.29
N GLN A 243 -5.58 31.69 -30.27
CA GLN A 243 -6.58 32.33 -31.12
C GLN A 243 -6.97 31.42 -32.29
N PRO A 244 -8.20 31.53 -32.82
CA PRO A 244 -8.57 30.83 -34.04
C PRO A 244 -7.75 31.35 -35.24
N PHE A 245 -7.38 30.45 -36.14
CA PHE A 245 -6.63 30.75 -37.37
C PHE A 245 -7.12 29.89 -38.53
N ASP A 246 -6.99 30.41 -39.75
CA ASP A 246 -7.40 29.71 -40.97
C ASP A 246 -6.23 28.94 -41.57
N MET A 247 -6.40 27.62 -41.69
CA MET A 247 -5.41 26.72 -42.27
C MET A 247 -5.63 26.58 -43.77
N GLY A 248 -5.34 27.65 -44.51
CA GLY A 248 -5.52 27.70 -45.97
C GLY A 248 -4.34 27.16 -46.79
N PHE A 249 -3.21 26.83 -46.16
CA PHE A 249 -1.98 26.43 -46.87
C PHE A 249 -1.65 24.95 -46.65
N SER A 250 -1.16 24.29 -47.70
CA SER A 250 -0.71 22.90 -47.68
C SER A 250 0.82 22.84 -47.76
N CYS A 251 1.47 22.18 -46.80
CA CYS A 251 2.91 21.93 -46.88
C CYS A 251 3.18 20.65 -47.69
N GLY A 252 4.02 20.74 -48.72
CA GLY A 252 4.45 19.60 -49.53
C GLY A 252 5.45 18.68 -48.82
N LEU A 253 5.53 17.41 -49.24
CA LEU A 253 6.46 16.41 -48.65
C LEU A 253 7.95 16.73 -48.85
N HIS A 254 8.28 17.63 -49.77
CA HIS A 254 9.66 18.07 -50.08
C HIS A 254 9.99 19.43 -49.48
N GLU A 255 9.16 19.96 -48.57
CA GLU A 255 9.47 21.19 -47.86
C GLU A 255 10.43 20.96 -46.70
N ASP A 256 10.84 22.05 -46.06
CA ASP A 256 11.65 22.03 -44.85
C ASP A 256 11.00 21.17 -43.76
N LYS A 257 11.77 20.23 -43.19
CA LYS A 257 11.26 19.30 -42.18
C LYS A 257 10.75 20.02 -40.93
N PHE A 258 11.37 21.12 -40.52
CA PHE A 258 10.92 21.91 -39.37
C PHE A 258 9.63 22.65 -39.66
N LYS A 259 9.46 23.18 -40.89
CA LYS A 259 8.19 23.78 -41.33
C LYS A 259 7.06 22.74 -41.27
N LEU A 260 7.30 21.55 -41.83
CA LEU A 260 6.35 20.42 -41.78
C LEU A 260 6.03 20.01 -40.34
N PHE A 261 7.03 19.96 -39.47
CA PHE A 261 6.84 19.59 -38.07
C PHE A 261 5.98 20.62 -37.32
N LEU A 262 6.30 21.91 -37.45
CA LEU A 262 5.52 23.01 -36.86
C LEU A 262 4.08 23.02 -37.37
N TYR A 263 3.88 22.83 -38.67
CA TYR A 263 2.55 22.69 -39.27
C TYR A 263 1.73 21.56 -38.62
N ASN A 264 2.36 20.40 -38.43
CA ASN A 264 1.69 19.26 -37.80
C ASN A 264 1.37 19.50 -36.31
N ILE A 265 2.25 20.17 -35.57
CA ILE A 265 1.99 20.60 -34.19
C ILE A 265 0.76 21.52 -34.12
N MET A 266 0.67 22.49 -35.02
CA MET A 266 -0.49 23.39 -35.09
C MET A 266 -1.79 22.63 -35.37
N HIS A 267 -1.72 21.54 -36.15
CA HIS A 267 -2.82 20.61 -36.39
C HIS A 267 -3.06 19.57 -35.29
N LYS A 268 -2.28 19.57 -34.20
CA LYS A 268 -2.30 18.54 -33.15
C LYS A 268 -2.10 17.11 -33.69
N LYS A 269 -1.38 16.99 -34.81
CA LYS A 269 -0.97 15.73 -35.40
C LYS A 269 0.41 15.37 -34.89
N VAL A 270 0.52 14.18 -34.31
CA VAL A 270 1.82 13.66 -33.86
C VAL A 270 2.54 13.09 -35.06
N VAL A 271 3.70 13.66 -35.37
CA VAL A 271 4.61 13.15 -36.40
C VAL A 271 5.84 12.60 -35.72
N LEU A 272 6.20 11.37 -36.07
CA LEU A 272 7.37 10.68 -35.54
C LEU A 272 8.49 10.77 -36.58
N ASP A 273 9.11 11.94 -36.67
CA ASP A 273 10.31 12.14 -37.48
C ASP A 273 11.54 11.96 -36.59
N GLY A 274 12.29 10.87 -36.78
CA GLY A 274 13.49 10.55 -35.99
C GLY A 274 14.65 11.53 -36.16
N GLY A 275 14.60 12.42 -37.16
CA GLY A 275 15.59 13.50 -37.31
C GLY A 275 15.32 14.68 -36.36
N ILE A 276 14.05 15.07 -36.19
CA ILE A 276 13.67 16.19 -35.31
C ILE A 276 13.45 15.69 -33.87
N ILE A 277 12.73 14.58 -33.71
CA ILE A 277 12.49 13.93 -32.42
C ILE A 277 13.66 13.00 -32.14
N SER A 278 14.71 13.56 -31.56
CA SER A 278 15.96 12.85 -31.28
C SER A 278 16.01 12.20 -29.89
N THR A 279 15.13 12.61 -28.97
CA THR A 279 15.16 12.18 -27.56
C THR A 279 13.78 11.74 -27.05
N VAL A 280 13.75 11.06 -25.91
CA VAL A 280 12.51 10.68 -25.23
C VAL A 280 11.76 11.93 -24.76
N GLU A 281 12.48 12.95 -24.29
CA GLU A 281 11.94 14.23 -23.85
C GLU A 281 11.25 14.96 -25.02
N ASP A 282 11.83 14.93 -26.22
CA ASP A 282 11.21 15.50 -27.43
C ASP A 282 9.94 14.76 -27.84
N TYR A 283 9.95 13.43 -27.67
CA TYR A 283 8.76 12.61 -27.91
C TYR A 283 7.65 12.95 -26.90
N LEU A 284 7.98 13.04 -25.60
CA LEU A 284 7.03 13.43 -24.55
C LEU A 284 6.48 14.84 -24.78
N PHE A 285 7.34 15.80 -25.14
CA PHE A 285 6.93 17.16 -25.50
C PHE A 285 5.94 17.16 -26.66
N THR A 286 6.24 16.40 -27.73
CA THR A 286 5.39 16.32 -28.92
C THR A 286 4.01 15.73 -28.60
N LEU A 287 3.95 14.69 -27.76
CA LEU A 287 2.68 14.13 -27.30
C LEU A 287 1.89 15.16 -26.48
N LEU A 288 2.54 15.85 -25.55
CA LEU A 288 1.89 16.84 -24.68
C LEU A 288 1.38 18.06 -25.45
N ILE A 289 2.19 18.66 -26.34
CA ILE A 289 1.78 19.83 -27.12
C ILE A 289 0.64 19.50 -28.10
N CYS A 290 0.60 18.26 -28.61
CA CYS A 290 -0.50 17.74 -29.43
C CYS A 290 -1.69 17.21 -28.62
N ASN A 291 -1.71 17.37 -27.29
CA ASN A 291 -2.78 16.88 -26.39
C ASN A 291 -3.06 15.37 -26.52
N LYS A 292 -2.01 14.56 -26.70
CA LYS A 292 -2.11 13.09 -26.66
C LYS A 292 -1.86 12.57 -25.25
N LYS A 293 -2.51 11.46 -24.92
CA LYS A 293 -2.34 10.76 -23.65
C LYS A 293 -0.96 10.14 -23.58
N LEU A 294 -0.28 10.33 -22.46
CA LEU A 294 0.98 9.64 -22.18
C LEU A 294 0.69 8.26 -21.60
N ASP A 295 1.15 7.21 -22.28
CA ASP A 295 1.08 5.84 -21.77
C ASP A 295 2.45 5.39 -21.25
N SER A 296 2.51 5.03 -19.97
CA SER A 296 3.76 4.58 -19.35
C SER A 296 4.22 3.24 -19.86
N ASP A 297 3.33 2.39 -20.36
CA ASP A 297 3.68 1.02 -20.74
C ASP A 297 4.34 0.93 -22.11
N CYS A 298 4.35 2.04 -22.88
CA CYS A 298 5.10 2.16 -24.12
C CYS A 298 6.62 2.29 -23.92
N PHE A 299 7.10 2.54 -22.70
CA PHE A 299 8.51 2.80 -22.41
C PHE A 299 9.17 1.62 -21.72
N LYS A 300 10.32 1.16 -22.25
CA LYS A 300 11.12 0.11 -21.60
C LYS A 300 11.94 0.61 -20.42
N ASN A 301 12.43 1.85 -20.48
CA ASN A 301 13.28 2.44 -19.44
C ASN A 301 12.44 2.82 -18.21
N VAL A 302 12.77 2.26 -17.04
CA VAL A 302 12.04 2.47 -15.79
C VAL A 302 12.00 3.93 -15.36
N HIS A 303 13.09 4.70 -15.55
CA HIS A 303 13.14 6.11 -15.17
C HIS A 303 12.12 6.93 -15.97
N VAL A 304 11.99 6.63 -17.27
CA VAL A 304 11.00 7.28 -18.14
C VAL A 304 9.59 6.87 -17.73
N ARG A 305 9.35 5.60 -17.41
CA ARG A 305 8.04 5.13 -16.92
C ARG A 305 7.63 5.86 -15.63
N ILE A 306 8.58 6.09 -14.72
CA ILE A 306 8.36 6.87 -13.50
C ILE A 306 7.98 8.31 -13.87
N LEU A 307 8.78 9.00 -14.69
CA LEU A 307 8.50 10.37 -15.14
C LEU A 307 7.12 10.51 -15.79
N VAL A 308 6.75 9.58 -16.68
CA VAL A 308 5.45 9.58 -17.37
C VAL A 308 4.29 9.38 -16.39
N ASN A 309 4.44 8.52 -15.38
CA ASN A 309 3.43 8.40 -14.33
C ASN A 309 3.32 9.68 -13.49
N LEU A 310 4.44 10.34 -13.20
CA LEU A 310 4.46 11.62 -12.48
C LEU A 310 3.80 12.76 -13.29
N PHE A 311 4.06 12.85 -14.60
CA PHE A 311 3.37 13.80 -15.50
C PHE A 311 1.86 13.57 -15.54
N ASN A 312 1.46 12.29 -15.51
CA ASN A 312 0.05 11.91 -15.43
C ASN A 312 -0.56 12.03 -14.03
N LYS A 313 0.19 12.54 -13.03
CA LYS A 313 -0.21 12.62 -11.61
C LYS A 313 -0.63 11.27 -10.99
N LYS A 314 -0.11 10.15 -11.52
CA LYS A 314 -0.33 8.78 -11.01
C LYS A 314 0.74 8.42 -9.97
N TYR A 315 0.70 9.11 -8.84
CA TYR A 315 1.75 9.06 -7.82
C TYR A 315 1.91 7.67 -7.22
N LYS A 316 0.80 6.96 -6.96
CA LYS A 316 0.84 5.57 -6.46
C LYS A 316 1.60 4.62 -7.40
N LYS A 317 1.36 4.73 -8.71
CA LYS A 317 2.06 3.91 -9.70
C LYS A 317 3.54 4.28 -9.81
N ALA A 318 3.86 5.57 -9.81
CA ALA A 318 5.24 6.04 -9.82
C ALA A 318 6.02 5.54 -8.58
N ALA A 319 5.42 5.64 -7.39
CA ALA A 319 6.04 5.20 -6.14
C ALA A 319 6.29 3.68 -6.11
N ARG A 320 5.34 2.87 -6.60
CA ARG A 320 5.53 1.41 -6.72
C ARG A 320 6.64 1.04 -7.70
N LEU A 321 6.66 1.67 -8.88
CA LEU A 321 7.72 1.45 -9.87
C LEU A 321 9.10 1.85 -9.32
N LEU A 322 9.17 2.96 -8.60
CA LEU A 322 10.40 3.43 -7.97
C LEU A 322 10.87 2.46 -6.88
N ALA A 323 9.97 2.02 -5.99
CA ALA A 323 10.26 1.04 -4.95
C ALA A 323 10.80 -0.29 -5.51
N ALA A 324 10.17 -0.81 -6.57
CA ALA A 324 10.55 -2.08 -7.21
C ALA A 324 11.78 -1.99 -8.13
N SER A 325 12.24 -0.78 -8.46
CA SER A 325 13.39 -0.59 -9.36
C SER A 325 14.73 -0.93 -8.70
N THR A 326 15.80 -1.08 -9.50
CA THR A 326 17.18 -1.24 -9.02
C THR A 326 17.88 0.10 -8.75
N ILE A 327 17.14 1.21 -8.68
CA ILE A 327 17.69 2.55 -8.41
C ILE A 327 18.34 2.56 -7.01
N ALA A 328 19.40 3.34 -6.85
CA ALA A 328 20.10 3.53 -5.57
C ALA A 328 19.16 4.05 -4.46
N VAL A 329 19.50 3.72 -3.21
CA VAL A 329 18.66 4.00 -2.03
C VAL A 329 18.44 5.50 -1.81
N VAL A 330 19.47 6.33 -2.01
CA VAL A 330 19.41 7.78 -1.77
C VAL A 330 18.42 8.49 -2.71
N PRO A 331 18.50 8.33 -4.06
CA PRO A 331 17.47 8.86 -4.96
C PRO A 331 16.07 8.35 -4.66
N LYS A 332 15.91 7.05 -4.38
CA LYS A 332 14.61 6.45 -4.02
C LYS A 332 14.02 7.14 -2.79
N PHE A 333 14.81 7.32 -1.74
CA PHE A 333 14.38 7.94 -0.49
C PHE A 333 13.83 9.36 -0.74
N PHE A 334 14.61 10.23 -1.39
CA PHE A 334 14.22 11.62 -1.60
C PHE A 334 13.04 11.76 -2.57
N ILE A 335 12.98 10.97 -3.64
CA ILE A 335 11.86 11.02 -4.60
C ILE A 335 10.58 10.48 -3.94
N LEU A 336 10.62 9.33 -3.24
CA LEU A 336 9.44 8.78 -2.54
C LEU A 336 8.93 9.74 -1.47
N LEU A 337 9.83 10.37 -0.72
CA LEU A 337 9.47 11.39 0.27
C LEU A 337 8.69 12.53 -0.39
N LYS A 338 9.20 13.10 -1.49
CA LYS A 338 8.53 14.21 -2.19
C LYS A 338 7.20 13.78 -2.81
N ILE A 339 7.10 12.57 -3.38
CA ILE A 339 5.83 12.02 -3.84
C ILE A 339 4.80 12.00 -2.71
N CYS A 340 5.18 11.50 -1.53
CA CYS A 340 4.27 11.40 -0.38
C CYS A 340 3.84 12.77 0.16
N LEU A 341 4.72 13.77 0.12
CA LEU A 341 4.40 15.13 0.57
C LEU A 341 3.47 15.84 -0.43
N ASN A 342 3.76 15.78 -1.73
CA ASN A 342 3.01 16.50 -2.76
C ASN A 342 1.57 16.00 -2.97
N THR A 343 1.29 14.73 -2.70
CA THR A 343 -0.09 14.20 -2.78
C THR A 343 -1.09 14.88 -1.84
N LYS A 344 -0.61 15.60 -0.83
CA LYS A 344 -1.45 16.25 0.19
C LYS A 344 -1.86 17.67 -0.20
N GLU A 345 -1.02 18.37 -0.95
CA GLU A 345 -1.30 19.75 -1.40
C GLU A 345 -2.31 19.77 -2.56
N SER A 346 -2.43 18.66 -3.30
CA SER A 346 -3.41 18.49 -4.39
C SER A 346 -4.88 18.50 -3.94
N THR A 347 -5.18 18.54 -2.63
CA THR A 347 -6.54 18.73 -2.11
C THR A 347 -6.98 20.20 -2.01
N MET A 348 -6.09 21.15 -2.34
CA MET A 348 -6.43 22.57 -2.48
C MET A 348 -6.13 23.06 -3.91
N CYS A 349 -7.05 23.89 -4.40
CA CYS A 349 -7.16 24.39 -5.77
C CYS A 349 -5.86 24.79 -6.46
N PHE A 350 -5.76 24.48 -7.76
CA PHE A 350 -5.19 25.38 -8.76
C PHE A 350 -6.02 25.30 -10.05
N ASP A 351 -6.87 26.31 -10.26
CA ASP A 351 -7.30 26.74 -11.58
C ASP A 351 -6.10 27.45 -12.23
N ASP A 352 -5.20 26.68 -12.83
CA ASP A 352 -4.15 27.24 -13.67
C ASP A 352 -4.73 27.64 -15.02
N SER A 353 -5.17 28.89 -15.07
CA SER A 353 -5.58 29.59 -16.29
C SER A 353 -4.41 29.93 -17.24
N THR A 354 -3.21 29.36 -17.07
CA THR A 354 -2.00 29.77 -17.81
C THR A 354 -1.21 28.65 -18.50
N THR A 355 -1.70 27.42 -18.57
CA THR A 355 -1.08 26.36 -19.39
C THR A 355 -2.08 25.72 -20.35
N CYS A 356 -1.64 24.85 -21.26
CA CYS A 356 -2.54 23.97 -22.01
C CYS A 356 -3.37 23.20 -20.98
N SER A 357 -4.59 23.67 -20.71
CA SER A 357 -5.60 22.89 -20.04
C SER A 357 -5.85 21.68 -20.92
N LEU A 358 -5.19 20.58 -20.55
CA LEU A 358 -5.74 19.25 -20.69
C LEU A 358 -7.23 19.43 -20.39
N LYS A 359 -8.09 19.32 -21.41
CA LYS A 359 -9.49 19.07 -21.15
C LYS A 359 -9.47 17.81 -20.29
N SER A 360 -9.67 18.01 -18.99
CA SER A 360 -10.08 17.00 -18.05
C SER A 360 -11.41 16.49 -18.57
N GLN A 361 -11.34 15.56 -19.52
CA GLN A 361 -12.35 14.51 -19.58
C GLN A 361 -12.41 13.91 -18.18
N PRO A 362 -13.61 13.55 -17.70
CA PRO A 362 -13.82 13.15 -16.33
C PRO A 362 -13.00 11.88 -16.09
N SER A 363 -11.78 12.04 -15.61
CA SER A 363 -11.09 10.99 -14.92
C SER A 363 -12.01 10.67 -13.77
N GLU A 364 -12.55 9.45 -13.78
CA GLU A 364 -13.05 8.79 -12.58
C GLU A 364 -12.20 9.30 -11.42
N LYS A 365 -12.84 9.92 -10.43
CA LYS A 365 -12.17 10.39 -9.21
C LYS A 365 -11.57 9.17 -8.52
N PHE A 366 -10.42 8.71 -8.99
CA PHE A 366 -9.50 7.91 -8.21
C PHE A 366 -8.93 8.89 -7.21
N GLN A 367 -9.67 9.13 -6.13
CA GLN A 367 -9.08 9.62 -4.90
C GLN A 367 -8.07 8.55 -4.49
N GLU A 368 -6.81 8.74 -4.85
CA GLU A 368 -5.72 7.88 -4.42
C GLU A 368 -5.68 7.97 -2.89
N ASP A 369 -5.86 6.83 -2.22
CA ASP A 369 -5.86 6.77 -0.76
C ASP A 369 -4.46 7.14 -0.23
N PRO A 370 -4.28 8.33 0.40
CA PRO A 370 -2.97 8.82 0.83
C PRO A 370 -2.34 7.95 1.93
N SER A 371 -3.15 7.10 2.58
CA SER A 371 -2.68 6.10 3.55
C SER A 371 -1.76 5.05 2.90
N THR A 372 -2.05 4.65 1.66
CA THR A 372 -1.28 3.58 0.97
C THR A 372 0.10 4.02 0.52
N LEU A 373 0.23 5.27 0.06
CA LEU A 373 1.53 5.87 -0.28
C LEU A 373 2.39 6.09 0.96
N THR A 374 1.77 6.59 2.03
CA THR A 374 2.42 6.76 3.32
C THR A 374 2.94 5.43 3.85
N ALA A 375 2.13 4.37 3.79
CA ALA A 375 2.55 3.04 4.20
C ALA A 375 3.73 2.49 3.37
N LEU A 376 3.72 2.71 2.04
CA LEU A 376 4.81 2.28 1.16
C LEU A 376 6.13 3.00 1.50
N PHE A 377 6.09 4.33 1.66
CA PHE A 377 7.28 5.09 2.03
C PHE A 377 7.79 4.72 3.42
N LEU A 378 6.91 4.57 4.41
CA LEU A 378 7.32 4.20 5.76
C LEU A 378 7.89 2.79 5.83
N ASN A 379 7.31 1.82 5.10
CA ASN A 379 7.91 0.49 4.99
C ASN A 379 9.30 0.56 4.36
N PHE A 380 9.49 1.34 3.28
CA PHE A 380 10.80 1.53 2.68
C PHE A 380 11.79 2.17 3.65
N LEU A 381 11.39 3.21 4.37
CA LEU A 381 12.23 3.91 5.34
C LEU A 381 12.65 3.01 6.51
N PHE A 382 11.70 2.28 7.10
CA PHE A 382 12.03 1.38 8.21
C PHE A 382 12.86 0.17 7.75
N SER A 383 12.72 -0.25 6.49
CA SER A 383 13.63 -1.22 5.88
C SER A 383 15.05 -0.68 5.75
N ILE A 384 15.22 0.62 5.46
CA ILE A 384 16.55 1.28 5.51
C ILE A 384 17.06 1.27 6.94
N MET A 385 16.24 1.73 7.91
CA MET A 385 16.63 1.81 9.32
C MET A 385 17.09 0.46 9.89
N HIS A 386 16.41 -0.63 9.52
CA HIS A 386 16.79 -2.00 9.93
C HIS A 386 18.19 -2.40 9.45
N LYS A 387 18.63 -1.88 8.30
CA LYS A 387 19.95 -2.15 7.73
C LYS A 387 21.04 -1.14 8.13
N LEU A 388 20.72 -0.10 8.89
CA LEU A 388 21.72 0.83 9.42
C LEU A 388 22.46 0.20 10.59
N ASP A 389 23.78 0.33 10.63
CA ASP A 389 24.58 -0.26 11.71
C ASP A 389 24.53 0.60 12.99
N ALA A 390 24.43 1.93 12.85
CA ALA A 390 24.62 2.85 13.95
C ALA A 390 23.29 3.37 14.54
N LEU A 391 23.09 3.18 15.85
CA LEU A 391 21.89 3.60 16.59
C LEU A 391 21.58 5.11 16.44
N ASN A 392 22.61 5.96 16.47
CA ASN A 392 22.46 7.41 16.30
C ASN A 392 21.82 7.78 14.95
N LEU A 393 22.14 7.07 13.87
CA LEU A 393 21.55 7.30 12.54
C LEU A 393 20.09 6.84 12.50
N LYS A 394 19.77 5.71 13.14
CA LYS A 394 18.39 5.24 13.29
C LYS A 394 17.54 6.25 14.06
N ILE A 395 18.04 6.76 15.19
CA ILE A 395 17.36 7.81 15.97
C ILE A 395 17.13 9.05 15.12
N ARG A 396 18.13 9.48 14.35
CA ARG A 396 18.01 10.66 13.48
C ARG A 396 16.97 10.48 12.37
N MET A 397 16.88 9.28 11.78
CA MET A 397 15.80 8.93 10.85
C MET A 397 14.44 8.92 11.53
N LEU A 398 14.36 8.39 12.75
CA LEU A 398 13.12 8.39 13.51
C LEU A 398 12.66 9.82 13.83
N ASP A 399 13.57 10.70 14.24
CA ASP A 399 13.26 12.10 14.52
C ASP A 399 12.76 12.82 13.27
N PHE A 400 13.34 12.54 12.10
CA PHE A 400 12.81 13.00 10.82
C PHE A 400 11.35 12.56 10.61
N VAL A 401 11.01 11.30 10.88
CA VAL A 401 9.63 10.79 10.77
C VAL A 401 8.70 11.44 11.79
N LYS A 402 9.16 11.63 13.03
CA LYS A 402 8.39 12.24 14.13
C LYS A 402 7.94 13.67 13.80
N THR A 403 8.73 14.43 13.04
CA THR A 403 8.32 15.78 12.62
C THR A 403 7.02 15.80 11.79
N ASN A 404 6.68 14.69 11.15
CA ASN A 404 5.46 14.54 10.36
C ASN A 404 4.35 13.85 11.16
N LYS A 405 3.36 14.63 11.60
CA LYS A 405 2.21 14.16 12.41
C LYS A 405 1.50 12.93 11.83
N GLN A 406 1.50 12.78 10.50
CA GLN A 406 0.82 11.69 9.82
C GLN A 406 1.53 10.34 9.95
N PHE A 407 2.84 10.36 10.19
CA PHE A 407 3.62 9.13 10.34
C PHE A 407 3.59 8.60 11.76
N LEU A 408 3.37 9.49 12.75
CA LEU A 408 3.40 9.17 14.19
C LEU A 408 2.57 7.95 14.57
N ASN A 409 1.38 7.79 13.98
CA ASN A 409 0.49 6.67 14.30
C ASN A 409 0.98 5.32 13.76
N HIS A 410 1.83 5.31 12.74
CA HIS A 410 2.36 4.11 12.12
C HIS A 410 3.71 3.68 12.71
N ILE A 411 4.41 4.59 13.39
CA ILE A 411 5.73 4.31 13.98
C ILE A 411 5.71 3.07 14.90
N PRO A 412 4.78 2.93 15.87
CA PRO A 412 4.82 1.81 16.81
C PRO A 412 4.75 0.44 16.13
N SER A 413 3.84 0.26 15.17
CA SER A 413 3.69 -1.02 14.46
C SER A 413 4.89 -1.32 13.55
N LEU A 414 5.53 -0.30 12.99
CA LEU A 414 6.71 -0.47 12.15
C LEU A 414 7.99 -0.75 12.96
N LEU A 415 8.14 -0.17 14.14
CA LEU A 415 9.26 -0.50 15.06
C LEU A 415 9.24 -2.00 15.41
N VAL A 416 8.06 -2.54 15.70
CA VAL A 416 7.86 -3.97 15.97
C VAL A 416 8.10 -4.82 14.71
N LYS A 417 7.49 -4.45 13.58
CA LYS A 417 7.60 -5.18 12.32
C LYS A 417 9.05 -5.35 11.84
N TYR A 418 9.88 -4.34 12.02
CA TYR A 418 11.29 -4.33 11.60
C TYR A 418 12.27 -4.62 12.75
N GLU A 419 11.77 -5.10 13.89
CA GLU A 419 12.60 -5.57 15.01
C GLU A 419 13.65 -4.54 15.49
N LEU A 420 13.28 -3.25 15.51
CA LEU A 420 14.17 -2.14 15.87
C LEU A 420 14.26 -1.96 17.40
N TYR A 421 14.56 -3.04 18.13
CA TYR A 421 14.59 -3.06 19.60
C TYR A 421 15.68 -2.17 20.20
N ASP A 422 16.78 -1.96 19.48
CA ASP A 422 17.83 -1.01 19.84
C ASP A 422 17.30 0.44 19.88
N VAL A 423 16.43 0.80 18.94
CA VAL A 423 15.76 2.12 18.90
C VAL A 423 14.68 2.20 19.99
N ILE A 424 13.92 1.13 20.22
CA ILE A 424 12.91 1.07 21.28
C ILE A 424 13.57 1.24 22.66
N SER A 425 14.75 0.64 22.83
CA SER A 425 15.54 0.72 24.07
C SER A 425 16.20 2.07 24.29
N SER A 426 16.16 2.97 23.30
CA SER A 426 16.84 4.25 23.38
C SER A 426 16.09 5.21 24.31
N PRO A 427 16.77 5.91 25.23
CA PRO A 427 16.16 6.93 26.09
C PRO A 427 15.67 8.16 25.30
N SER A 428 16.05 8.29 24.02
CA SER A 428 15.60 9.36 23.13
C SER A 428 14.23 9.10 22.48
N LEU A 429 13.61 7.94 22.72
CA LEU A 429 12.28 7.64 22.24
C LEU A 429 11.22 8.41 23.06
N ASP A 430 10.22 8.94 22.38
CA ASP A 430 9.10 9.61 23.04
C ASP A 430 8.29 8.59 23.85
N ARG A 431 7.94 8.93 25.09
CA ARG A 431 7.18 8.06 26.01
C ARG A 431 5.85 7.62 25.40
N ASP A 432 5.18 8.49 24.66
CA ASP A 432 3.90 8.16 24.01
C ASP A 432 4.07 7.10 22.91
N ILE A 433 5.16 7.19 22.15
CA ILE A 433 5.50 6.20 21.12
C ILE A 433 5.93 4.89 21.76
N PHE A 434 6.76 4.96 22.81
CA PHE A 434 7.19 3.81 23.59
C PHE A 434 5.99 3.03 24.14
N ASN A 435 5.08 3.69 24.86
CA ASN A 435 3.90 3.05 25.46
C ASN A 435 3.01 2.38 24.40
N LYS A 436 2.79 3.04 23.26
CA LYS A 436 2.05 2.43 22.14
C LYS A 436 2.77 1.23 21.55
N THR A 437 4.10 1.28 21.46
CA THR A 437 4.92 0.17 20.94
C THR A 437 4.87 -1.03 21.88
N VAL A 438 4.93 -0.81 23.19
CA VAL A 438 4.75 -1.84 24.22
C VAL A 438 3.39 -2.52 24.09
N ASN A 439 2.30 -1.76 23.91
CA ASN A 439 0.98 -2.34 23.71
C ASN A 439 0.90 -3.21 22.44
N VAL A 440 1.52 -2.78 21.34
CA VAL A 440 1.59 -3.59 20.11
C VAL A 440 2.41 -4.87 20.33
N LEU A 441 3.51 -4.80 21.08
CA LEU A 441 4.29 -5.99 21.44
C LEU A 441 3.52 -6.95 22.33
N LYS A 442 2.71 -6.45 23.28
CA LYS A 442 1.83 -7.30 24.10
C LYS A 442 0.83 -8.10 23.26
N GLU A 443 0.31 -7.50 22.20
CA GLU A 443 -0.64 -8.17 21.30
C GLU A 443 0.03 -9.16 20.34
N THR A 444 1.33 -9.02 20.06
CA THR A 444 2.00 -9.76 18.98
C THR A 444 3.04 -10.76 19.47
N ASN A 445 3.89 -10.41 20.42
CA ASN A 445 4.93 -11.30 20.95
C ASN A 445 5.44 -10.85 22.34
N ASN A 446 4.90 -11.46 23.40
CA ASN A 446 5.27 -11.17 24.79
C ASN A 446 6.72 -11.50 25.13
N THR A 447 7.32 -12.53 24.51
CA THR A 447 8.70 -12.96 24.84
C THR A 447 9.75 -11.91 24.48
N LYS A 448 9.49 -11.11 23.44
CA LYS A 448 10.40 -10.04 23.01
C LYS A 448 10.31 -8.78 23.88
N LEU A 449 9.26 -8.64 24.71
CA LEU A 449 9.21 -7.57 25.73
C LEU A 449 10.31 -7.76 26.78
N LEU A 450 10.83 -8.98 26.95
CA LEU A 450 11.94 -9.26 27.85
C LEU A 450 13.22 -8.50 27.47
N GLU A 451 13.41 -8.15 26.19
CA GLU A 451 14.59 -7.40 25.73
C GLU A 451 14.58 -5.94 26.21
N ILE A 452 13.39 -5.37 26.44
CA ILE A 452 13.19 -3.99 26.88
C ILE A 452 12.66 -3.90 28.33
N ILE A 453 12.76 -4.99 29.08
CA ILE A 453 12.11 -5.16 30.37
C ILE A 453 12.57 -4.11 31.40
N ASP A 454 13.83 -3.69 31.30
CA ASP A 454 14.47 -2.72 32.18
C ASP A 454 13.90 -1.28 32.02
N LEU A 455 13.08 -1.04 30.98
CA LEU A 455 12.46 0.25 30.67
C LEU A 455 10.96 0.29 30.97
N LEU A 456 10.38 -0.81 31.42
CA LEU A 456 8.95 -0.91 31.76
C LEU A 456 8.71 -0.44 33.19
N ASP A 457 7.54 0.17 33.42
CA ASP A 457 7.08 0.46 34.78
C ASP A 457 6.78 -0.86 35.52
N LEU A 458 6.97 -0.88 36.84
CA LEU A 458 6.83 -2.06 37.71
C LEU A 458 5.57 -2.89 37.46
N ASN A 459 4.41 -2.26 37.33
CA ASN A 459 3.16 -2.99 37.09
C ASN A 459 3.17 -3.71 35.72
N MET A 460 3.67 -3.04 34.67
CA MET A 460 3.76 -3.64 33.33
C MET A 460 4.82 -4.73 33.27
N TYR A 461 5.91 -4.55 34.02
CA TYR A 461 6.96 -5.54 34.21
C TYR A 461 6.39 -6.84 34.79
N LEU A 462 5.63 -6.74 35.89
CA LEU A 462 5.03 -7.90 36.56
C LEU A 462 4.04 -8.63 35.64
N ASP A 463 3.16 -7.89 34.96
CA ASP A 463 2.19 -8.47 34.01
C ASP A 463 2.88 -9.25 32.87
N VAL A 464 3.95 -8.68 32.29
CA VAL A 464 4.66 -9.30 31.17
C VAL A 464 5.36 -10.58 31.60
N ILE A 465 5.96 -10.60 32.79
CA ILE A 465 6.65 -11.79 33.30
C ILE A 465 5.65 -12.88 33.64
N GLU A 466 4.50 -12.53 34.21
CA GLU A 466 3.40 -13.47 34.45
C GLU A 466 2.96 -14.13 33.13
N ASP A 467 2.64 -13.34 32.10
CA ASP A 467 2.23 -13.86 30.79
C ASP A 467 3.30 -14.75 30.15
N VAL A 468 4.58 -14.34 30.22
CA VAL A 468 5.69 -15.10 29.64
C VAL A 468 5.92 -16.42 30.38
N LEU A 469 5.86 -16.43 31.71
CA LEU A 469 6.00 -17.65 32.51
C LEU A 469 4.85 -18.62 32.24
N VAL A 470 3.61 -18.12 32.18
CA VAL A 470 2.43 -18.94 31.85
C VAL A 470 2.61 -19.58 30.47
N GLN A 471 3.00 -18.80 29.45
CA GLN A 471 3.26 -19.33 28.12
C GLN A 471 4.37 -20.37 28.12
N ALA A 472 5.50 -20.08 28.76
CA ALA A 472 6.65 -20.98 28.81
C ALA A 472 6.35 -22.32 29.50
N ILE A 473 5.54 -22.30 30.56
CA ILE A 473 5.10 -23.52 31.24
C ILE A 473 4.24 -24.36 30.30
N LEU A 474 3.24 -23.74 29.66
CA LEU A 474 2.29 -24.44 28.77
C LEU A 474 2.92 -24.92 27.46
N SER A 475 4.00 -24.29 27.00
CA SER A 475 4.72 -24.66 25.77
C SER A 475 5.95 -25.53 25.98
N ASP A 476 6.33 -25.82 27.24
CA ASP A 476 7.59 -26.48 27.62
C ASP A 476 8.86 -25.77 27.09
N GLU A 477 8.78 -24.46 26.83
CA GLU A 477 9.91 -23.66 26.34
C GLU A 477 10.80 -23.18 27.48
N LYS A 478 12.13 -23.22 27.27
CA LYS A 478 13.11 -22.62 28.18
C LYS A 478 13.26 -21.14 27.86
N VAL A 479 12.81 -20.28 28.76
CA VAL A 479 13.02 -18.83 28.70
C VAL A 479 14.33 -18.49 29.39
N ASN A 480 15.20 -17.76 28.70
CA ASN A 480 16.40 -17.15 29.26
C ASN A 480 16.02 -15.91 30.09
N LEU A 481 15.39 -16.11 31.24
CA LEU A 481 15.22 -15.04 32.23
C LEU A 481 16.60 -14.68 32.79
N LYS A 482 17.01 -13.42 32.70
CA LYS A 482 18.24 -12.94 33.35
C LYS A 482 18.15 -13.32 34.84
N THR A 483 19.18 -13.95 35.41
CA THR A 483 19.19 -14.40 36.82
C THR A 483 18.89 -13.29 37.84
N ASN A 484 19.15 -12.03 37.48
CA ASN A 484 18.85 -10.87 38.31
C ASN A 484 17.33 -10.62 38.41
N VAL A 485 16.59 -10.82 37.31
CA VAL A 485 15.12 -10.67 37.24
C VAL A 485 14.41 -11.65 38.19
N ILE A 486 14.88 -12.90 38.27
CA ILE A 486 14.33 -13.90 39.20
C ILE A 486 14.59 -13.52 40.67
N ASN A 487 15.75 -12.92 40.95
CA ASN A 487 16.08 -12.48 42.31
C ASN A 487 15.31 -11.21 42.71
N ASP A 488 15.06 -10.30 41.77
CA ASP A 488 14.26 -9.09 41.98
C ASP A 488 12.77 -9.43 42.18
N ILE A 489 12.23 -10.41 41.43
CA ILE A 489 10.86 -10.93 41.61
C ILE A 489 10.68 -11.55 43.00
N LYS A 490 11.69 -12.27 43.53
CA LYS A 490 11.65 -12.83 44.88
C LYS A 490 11.65 -11.77 45.98
N LEU A 491 12.13 -10.56 45.69
CA LEU A 491 12.18 -9.43 46.62
C LEU A 491 10.88 -8.60 46.62
N GLU A 492 10.09 -8.65 45.54
CA GLU A 492 8.79 -7.99 45.45
C GLU A 492 7.63 -8.87 45.95
N VAL A 493 6.67 -8.25 46.65
CA VAL A 493 5.62 -8.89 47.46
C VAL A 493 4.52 -9.59 46.61
N ASN A 494 4.74 -9.88 45.33
CA ASN A 494 3.73 -10.48 44.48
C ASN A 494 3.73 -12.01 44.59
N SER A 495 2.87 -12.54 45.46
CA SER A 495 2.74 -13.99 45.71
C SER A 495 2.45 -14.80 44.44
N ASN A 496 1.72 -14.22 43.48
CA ASN A 496 1.31 -14.89 42.25
C ASN A 496 2.49 -15.23 41.33
N LEU A 497 3.50 -14.37 41.28
CA LEU A 497 4.71 -14.56 40.47
C LEU A 497 5.66 -15.59 41.09
N ASN A 498 5.78 -15.61 42.42
CA ASN A 498 6.57 -16.63 43.11
C ASN A 498 5.99 -18.04 42.88
N ASP A 499 4.66 -18.18 42.92
CA ASP A 499 3.96 -19.42 42.58
C ASP A 499 4.31 -19.87 41.15
N LEU A 500 4.23 -18.96 40.16
CA LEU A 500 4.56 -19.23 38.75
C LEU A 500 6.03 -19.59 38.52
N VAL A 501 6.97 -18.96 39.24
CA VAL A 501 8.39 -19.32 39.22
C VAL A 501 8.58 -20.75 39.73
N GLY A 502 7.88 -21.14 40.79
CA GLY A 502 7.87 -22.52 41.30
C GLY A 502 7.41 -23.51 40.23
N PHE A 503 6.29 -23.23 39.57
CA PHE A 503 5.77 -24.07 38.48
C PHE A 503 6.75 -24.17 37.30
N TYR A 504 7.39 -23.07 36.91
CA TYR A 504 8.36 -23.06 35.82
C TYR A 504 9.63 -23.87 36.15
N LEU A 505 10.17 -23.73 37.36
CA LEU A 505 11.35 -24.49 37.81
C LEU A 505 11.05 -25.99 37.82
N PHE A 506 9.88 -26.40 38.31
CA PHE A 506 9.48 -27.81 38.26
C PHE A 506 9.25 -28.31 36.84
N ASN A 507 8.66 -27.50 35.96
CA ASN A 507 8.39 -27.89 34.58
C ASN A 507 9.67 -28.14 33.76
N THR A 508 10.73 -27.39 34.06
CA THR A 508 12.03 -27.46 33.38
C THR A 508 13.01 -28.45 34.02
N ASP A 509 12.95 -28.62 35.33
CA ASP A 509 13.74 -29.58 36.11
C ASP A 509 12.85 -30.29 37.16
N PRO A 510 12.16 -31.37 36.77
CA PRO A 510 11.27 -32.10 37.65
C PRO A 510 12.06 -32.89 38.70
N SER A 511 12.22 -32.31 39.88
CA SER A 511 12.86 -32.91 41.06
C SER A 511 11.94 -32.85 42.27
N ILE A 512 12.20 -33.68 43.29
CA ILE A 512 11.39 -33.69 44.53
C ILE A 512 11.48 -32.35 45.28
N ASP A 513 12.62 -31.67 45.20
CA ASP A 513 12.84 -30.37 45.83
C ASP A 513 12.02 -29.29 45.13
N ASN A 514 12.05 -29.24 43.79
CA ASN A 514 11.25 -28.30 43.01
C ASN A 514 9.74 -28.59 43.14
N LEU A 515 9.34 -29.86 43.22
CA LEU A 515 7.96 -30.26 43.47
C LEU A 515 7.47 -29.76 44.84
N SER A 516 8.32 -29.86 45.87
CA SER A 516 7.98 -29.41 47.24
C SER A 516 7.81 -27.90 47.33
N ASN A 517 8.42 -27.14 46.42
CA ASN A 517 8.32 -25.69 46.35
C ASN A 517 7.07 -25.21 45.58
N LEU A 518 6.23 -26.10 45.06
CA LEU A 518 5.01 -25.72 44.38
C LEU A 518 3.93 -25.30 45.38
N CYS A 519 3.22 -24.21 45.07
CA CYS A 519 2.11 -23.69 45.88
C CYS A 519 0.93 -24.67 46.01
N ILE A 520 0.88 -25.73 45.18
CA ILE A 520 -0.15 -26.77 45.27
C ILE A 520 -0.10 -27.55 46.59
N PHE A 521 1.05 -27.60 47.26
CA PHE A 521 1.21 -28.29 48.54
C PHE A 521 1.01 -27.36 49.75
N ASP A 522 0.76 -26.08 49.53
CA ASP A 522 0.44 -25.11 50.59
C ASP A 522 -1.06 -25.09 50.88
N ASN A 523 -1.44 -25.50 52.10
CA ASN A 523 -2.84 -25.68 52.53
C ASN A 523 -3.71 -24.41 52.56
N LEU A 524 -3.17 -23.23 52.21
CA LEU A 524 -3.80 -21.92 52.42
C LEU A 524 -4.10 -21.13 51.13
N LEU A 525 -3.75 -21.66 49.95
CA LEU A 525 -3.85 -20.92 48.68
C LEU A 525 -5.05 -21.37 47.83
N ASP A 526 -5.64 -20.44 47.08
CA ASP A 526 -6.66 -20.75 46.06
C ASP A 526 -5.96 -21.29 44.81
N ILE A 527 -5.99 -22.61 44.64
CA ILE A 527 -5.30 -23.33 43.56
C ILE A 527 -6.07 -23.21 42.23
N LYS A 528 -7.34 -22.78 42.25
CA LYS A 528 -8.19 -22.75 41.04
C LYS A 528 -7.66 -21.83 39.94
N LYS A 529 -6.95 -20.75 40.31
CA LYS A 529 -6.31 -19.83 39.34
C LYS A 529 -5.28 -20.52 38.43
N TYR A 530 -4.69 -21.64 38.88
CA TYR A 530 -3.63 -22.36 38.17
C TYR A 530 -4.10 -23.63 37.47
N LYS A 531 -5.41 -23.86 37.33
CA LYS A 531 -5.95 -25.12 36.79
C LYS A 531 -5.24 -25.59 35.51
N LEU A 532 -5.11 -24.72 34.51
CA LEU A 532 -4.49 -25.05 33.21
C LEU A 532 -2.99 -25.41 33.34
N ILE A 533 -2.26 -24.71 34.20
CA ILE A 533 -0.85 -25.00 34.47
C ILE A 533 -0.70 -26.34 35.17
N ILE A 534 -1.57 -26.62 36.15
CA ILE A 534 -1.56 -27.85 36.93
C ILE A 534 -1.89 -29.05 36.04
N GLU A 535 -2.87 -28.93 35.14
CA GLU A 535 -3.18 -29.94 34.13
C GLU A 535 -1.95 -30.28 33.28
N HIS A 536 -1.23 -29.25 32.81
CA HIS A 536 -0.06 -29.41 31.97
C HIS A 536 1.11 -30.14 32.67
N ILE A 537 1.39 -29.78 33.93
CA ILE A 537 2.48 -30.40 34.70
C ILE A 537 2.06 -31.68 35.44
N PHE A 538 0.78 -32.07 35.39
CA PHE A 538 0.20 -33.11 36.23
C PHE A 538 0.93 -34.45 36.11
N TYR A 539 1.15 -34.89 34.86
CA TYR A 539 1.87 -36.13 34.57
C TYR A 539 3.31 -36.09 35.10
N LYS A 540 4.01 -34.95 34.96
CA LYS A 540 5.37 -34.76 35.50
C LYS A 540 5.37 -34.86 37.02
N ALA A 541 4.37 -34.27 37.69
CA ALA A 541 4.21 -34.36 39.14
C ALA A 541 3.94 -35.79 39.61
N VAL A 542 3.02 -36.51 38.97
CA VAL A 542 2.72 -37.92 39.28
C VAL A 542 3.97 -38.80 39.13
N ASN A 543 4.69 -38.67 38.01
CA ASN A 543 5.90 -39.47 37.76
C ASN A 543 7.00 -39.17 38.77
N THR A 544 7.16 -37.90 39.17
CA THR A 544 8.14 -37.51 40.20
C THR A 544 7.78 -38.12 41.54
N ILE A 545 6.52 -38.03 41.97
CA ILE A 545 6.07 -38.63 43.24
C ILE A 545 6.25 -40.14 43.23
N ARG A 546 5.91 -40.81 42.13
CA ARG A 546 6.08 -42.25 41.96
C ARG A 546 7.55 -42.67 42.09
N PHE A 547 8.46 -41.93 41.45
CA PHE A 547 9.89 -42.21 41.48
C PHE A 547 10.49 -42.09 42.89
N TYR A 548 10.04 -41.11 43.69
CA TYR A 548 10.54 -40.87 45.04
C TYR A 548 9.69 -41.51 46.16
N GLU A 549 8.61 -42.22 45.81
CA GLU A 549 7.69 -42.90 46.74
C GLU A 549 7.14 -42.02 47.89
N ASP A 550 6.83 -40.74 47.60
CA ASP A 550 6.31 -39.80 48.61
C ASP A 550 4.78 -39.95 48.82
N VAL A 551 4.42 -40.77 49.80
CA VAL A 551 3.03 -41.05 50.23
C VAL A 551 2.26 -39.77 50.60
N THR A 552 2.93 -38.79 51.21
CA THR A 552 2.26 -37.57 51.68
C THR A 552 1.85 -36.67 50.52
N LYS A 553 2.74 -36.48 49.54
CA LYS A 553 2.44 -35.69 48.34
C LYS A 553 1.44 -36.40 47.43
N ALA A 554 1.47 -37.73 47.37
CA ALA A 554 0.47 -38.52 46.65
C ALA A 554 -0.96 -38.24 47.17
N LYS A 555 -1.16 -38.28 48.50
CA LYS A 555 -2.47 -37.97 49.13
C LYS A 555 -2.94 -36.55 48.84
N ILE A 556 -2.02 -35.57 48.83
CA ILE A 556 -2.35 -34.18 48.52
C ILE A 556 -2.73 -34.04 47.04
N LEU A 557 -1.98 -34.64 46.11
CA LEU A 557 -2.26 -34.57 44.68
C LEU A 557 -3.61 -35.21 44.32
N PHE A 558 -3.99 -36.32 44.98
CA PHE A 558 -5.34 -36.92 44.85
C PHE A 558 -6.44 -35.95 45.27
N LYS A 559 -6.25 -35.26 46.40
CA LYS A 559 -7.21 -34.27 46.89
C LYS A 559 -7.34 -33.10 45.90
N ILE A 560 -6.24 -32.68 45.31
CA ILE A 560 -6.20 -31.59 44.31
C ILE A 560 -6.91 -32.00 43.02
N CYS A 561 -6.72 -33.23 42.55
CA CYS A 561 -7.41 -33.78 41.39
C CYS A 561 -8.94 -33.65 41.54
N GLY A 562 -9.46 -33.96 42.74
CA GLY A 562 -10.88 -33.77 43.07
C GLY A 562 -11.29 -32.30 43.25
N GLN A 563 -10.43 -31.46 43.84
CA GLN A 563 -10.74 -30.04 44.09
C GLN A 563 -10.74 -29.18 42.83
N LEU A 564 -9.94 -29.52 41.82
CA LEU A 564 -9.84 -28.79 40.54
C LEU A 564 -10.81 -29.30 39.47
N GLU A 565 -11.57 -30.37 39.76
CA GLU A 565 -12.46 -31.03 38.79
C GLU A 565 -11.69 -31.32 37.47
N LEU A 566 -10.56 -32.01 37.60
CA LEU A 566 -9.78 -32.47 36.44
C LEU A 566 -10.54 -33.59 35.73
N SER A 567 -10.30 -33.80 34.43
CA SER A 567 -11.01 -34.81 33.64
C SER A 567 -10.79 -36.23 34.18
N ASP A 568 -11.67 -37.15 33.78
CA ASP A 568 -11.62 -38.56 34.19
C ASP A 568 -10.27 -39.22 33.82
N GLU A 569 -9.61 -38.76 32.75
CA GLU A 569 -8.28 -39.24 32.32
C GLU A 569 -7.19 -39.01 33.38
N TYR A 570 -7.15 -37.82 34.01
CA TYR A 570 -6.18 -37.52 35.08
C TYR A 570 -6.49 -38.31 36.35
N SER A 571 -7.78 -38.49 36.64
CA SER A 571 -8.26 -39.27 37.78
C SER A 571 -7.93 -40.75 37.62
N GLU A 572 -8.06 -41.32 36.42
CA GLU A 572 -7.66 -42.69 36.12
C GLU A 572 -6.14 -42.85 36.18
N TYR A 573 -5.38 -41.89 35.65
CA TYR A 573 -3.92 -41.92 35.67
C TYR A 573 -3.36 -41.89 37.09
N ILE A 574 -3.81 -40.96 37.94
CA ILE A 574 -3.34 -40.88 39.33
C ILE A 574 -3.75 -42.12 40.13
N THR A 575 -4.93 -42.68 39.83
CA THR A 575 -5.41 -43.94 40.44
C THR A 575 -4.55 -45.12 40.02
N THR A 576 -4.11 -45.19 38.77
CA THR A 576 -3.29 -46.29 38.28
C THR A 576 -1.85 -46.20 38.80
N GLU A 577 -1.30 -44.99 38.89
CA GLU A 577 0.13 -44.79 39.11
C GLU A 577 0.52 -44.57 40.58
N LEU A 578 -0.38 -44.04 41.41
CA LEU A 578 -0.08 -43.66 42.80
C LEU A 578 -0.95 -44.38 43.85
N VAL A 579 -1.96 -45.19 43.49
CA VAL A 579 -2.78 -45.91 44.50
C VAL A 579 -1.96 -46.87 45.33
N ASP A 580 -0.96 -47.53 44.73
CA ASP A 580 -0.10 -48.47 45.44
C ASP A 580 0.75 -47.81 46.54
N LEU A 581 0.87 -46.47 46.51
CA LEU A 581 1.62 -45.67 47.49
C LEU A 581 0.73 -45.11 48.63
N ILE A 582 -0.59 -45.17 48.54
CA ILE A 582 -1.54 -44.47 49.44
C ILE A 582 -2.16 -45.40 50.48
#